data_AF-A0A444GAM5-F1
#
_entry.id   AF-A0A444GAM5-F1
#
_cell.length_a   1.000
_cell.length_b   1.000
_cell.length_c   1.000
_cell.angle_alpha   90.00
_cell.angle_beta   90.00
_cell.angle_gamma   90.00
#
_symmetry.space_group_name_H-M   'P 1'
#
loop_
_entity.id
_entity.type
_entity.pdbx_description
1 polymer ?
#
loop_
_entity_poly.entity_id
_entity_poly.type
_entity_poly.pdbx_seq_one_letter_code
_entity_poly.pdbx_strand_id
1 'polypeptide(L)'
;MGGAGLGLAAGCAVLTCAIAAVMVGHRVRSRRRWGRAVALVREFEEACATSVGRLRQVVDAMAVEMHAGLASEGGSKLRMLLTFIDNLPDG
;
A
#
# COMPACT_ATOMS: atom_id res chain seq x y z
N MET A 1 -63.98 -0.65 -18.68
CA MET A 1 -62.83 0.28 -18.69
C MET A 1 -61.77 -0.11 -17.65
N GLY A 2 -61.45 -1.41 -17.46
CA GLY A 2 -60.61 -1.90 -16.36
C GLY A 2 -59.19 -2.36 -16.72
N GLY A 3 -58.86 -2.45 -18.01
CA GLY A 3 -57.57 -3.01 -18.46
C GLY A 3 -56.40 -2.03 -18.42
N ALA A 4 -56.64 -0.73 -18.54
CA ALA A 4 -55.57 0.27 -18.65
C ALA A 4 -54.87 0.57 -17.31
N GLY A 5 -55.59 0.49 -16.18
CA GLY A 5 -55.03 0.80 -14.85
C GLY A 5 -54.04 -0.25 -14.33
N LEU A 6 -54.25 -1.53 -14.69
CA LEU A 6 -53.36 -2.63 -14.30
C LEU A 6 -52.03 -2.62 -15.09
N GLY A 7 -52.05 -2.23 -16.36
CA GLY A 7 -50.84 -2.14 -17.18
C GLY A 7 -49.87 -1.03 -16.73
N LEU A 8 -50.40 0.12 -16.29
CA LEU A 8 -49.60 1.25 -15.83
C LEU A 8 -48.92 0.97 -14.48
N ALA A 9 -49.64 0.35 -13.54
CA ALA A 9 -49.10 0.00 -12.22
C ALA A 9 -48.01 -1.09 -12.30
N ALA A 10 -48.20 -2.11 -13.15
CA ALA A 10 -47.20 -3.15 -13.38
C ALA A 10 -45.91 -2.59 -14.01
N GLY A 11 -46.02 -1.61 -14.93
CA GLY A 11 -44.86 -0.94 -15.53
C GLY A 11 -44.02 -0.15 -14.52
N CYS A 12 -44.66 0.59 -13.60
CA CYS A 12 -43.96 1.35 -12.55
C CYS A 12 -43.20 0.44 -11.57
N ALA A 13 -43.77 -0.71 -11.20
CA ALA A 13 -43.10 -1.67 -10.32
C ALA A 13 -41.83 -2.25 -10.97
N VAL A 14 -41.87 -2.59 -12.25
CA VAL A 14 -40.69 -3.10 -12.97
C VAL A 14 -39.60 -2.03 -13.07
N LEU A 15 -39.97 -0.78 -13.36
CA LEU A 15 -39.02 0.34 -13.45
C LEU A 15 -38.32 0.61 -12.11
N THR A 16 -39.06 0.64 -11.00
CA THR A 16 -38.48 0.85 -9.67
C THR A 16 -37.54 -0.30 -9.24
N CYS A 17 -37.92 -1.54 -9.51
CA CYS A 17 -37.07 -2.71 -9.28
C CYS A 17 -35.78 -2.66 -10.12
N ALA A 18 -35.87 -2.25 -11.39
CA ALA A 18 -34.70 -2.10 -12.26
C ALA A 18 -33.74 -1.02 -11.73
N ILE A 19 -34.27 0.15 -11.32
CA ILE A 19 -33.45 1.22 -10.73
C ILE A 19 -32.78 0.75 -9.43
N ALA A 20 -33.52 0.06 -8.56
CA ALA A 20 -32.97 -0.51 -7.33
C ALA A 20 -31.85 -1.52 -7.62
N ALA A 21 -32.05 -2.42 -8.59
CA ALA A 21 -31.03 -3.39 -9.01
C ALA A 21 -29.76 -2.71 -9.54
N VAL A 22 -29.91 -1.65 -10.34
CA VAL A 22 -28.76 -0.86 -10.84
C VAL A 22 -28.03 -0.16 -9.70
N MET A 23 -28.74 0.50 -8.77
CA MET A 23 -28.13 1.15 -7.61
C MET A 23 -27.39 0.16 -6.71
N VAL A 24 -27.98 -1.01 -6.45
CA VAL A 24 -27.34 -2.09 -5.68
C VAL A 24 -26.13 -2.62 -6.43
N GLY A 25 -26.23 -2.87 -7.73
CA GLY A 25 -25.10 -3.31 -8.57
C GLY A 25 -23.95 -2.31 -8.57
N HIS A 26 -24.25 -1.01 -8.67
CA HIS A 26 -23.25 0.05 -8.59
C HIS A 26 -22.59 0.11 -7.21
N ARG A 27 -23.39 0.02 -6.14
CA ARG A 27 -22.90 -0.01 -4.75
C ARG A 27 -22.02 -1.23 -4.51
N VAL A 28 -22.41 -2.41 -4.96
CA VAL A 28 -21.62 -3.65 -4.85
C VAL A 28 -20.32 -3.52 -5.62
N ARG A 29 -20.34 -2.98 -6.85
CA ARG A 29 -19.13 -2.78 -7.65
C ARG A 29 -18.18 -1.79 -7.00
N SER A 30 -18.70 -0.69 -6.46
CA SER A 30 -17.91 0.30 -5.72
C SER A 30 -17.27 -0.31 -4.46
N ARG A 31 -18.07 -1.02 -3.66
CA ARG A 31 -17.58 -1.74 -2.47
C ARG A 31 -16.51 -2.79 -2.81
N ARG A 32 -16.65 -3.51 -3.93
CA ARG A 32 -15.63 -4.45 -4.41
C ARG A 32 -14.32 -3.76 -4.78
N ARG A 33 -14.37 -2.61 -5.46
CA ARG A 33 -13.16 -1.81 -5.77
C ARG A 33 -12.50 -1.30 -4.50
N TRP A 34 -13.29 -0.78 -3.57
CA TRP A 34 -12.79 -0.33 -2.27
C TRP A 34 -12.13 -1.46 -1.48
N GLY A 35 -12.76 -2.64 -1.44
CA GLY A 35 -12.17 -3.82 -0.79
C GLY A 35 -10.80 -4.20 -1.36
N ARG A 36 -10.61 -4.12 -2.69
CA ARG A 36 -9.30 -4.34 -3.31
C ARG A 36 -8.29 -3.26 -2.93
N ALA A 37 -8.70 -1.99 -2.92
CA ALA A 37 -7.83 -0.89 -2.53
C ALA A 37 -7.35 -1.04 -1.08
N VAL A 38 -8.25 -1.41 -0.16
CA VAL A 38 -7.91 -1.68 1.24
C VAL A 38 -6.95 -2.86 1.36
N ALA A 39 -7.14 -3.92 0.57
CA ALA A 39 -6.23 -5.06 0.56
C ALA A 39 -4.81 -4.65 0.12
N LEU A 40 -4.70 -3.86 -0.95
CA LEU A 40 -3.40 -3.35 -1.43
C LEU A 40 -2.72 -2.44 -0.40
N VAL A 41 -3.47 -1.56 0.27
CA VAL A 41 -2.91 -0.68 1.31
C VAL A 41 -2.40 -1.50 2.49
N ARG A 42 -3.11 -2.56 2.89
CA ARG A 42 -2.66 -3.46 3.97
C ARG A 42 -1.38 -4.20 3.60
N GLU A 43 -1.33 -4.79 2.41
CA GLU A 43 -0.12 -5.46 1.92
C GLU A 43 1.07 -4.49 1.87
N PHE A 44 0.83 -3.25 1.42
CA PHE A 44 1.85 -2.21 1.40
C PHE A 44 2.32 -1.83 2.81
N GLU A 45 1.39 -1.64 3.76
CA GLU A 45 1.72 -1.35 5.16
C GLU A 45 2.57 -2.47 5.79
N GLU A 46 2.20 -3.74 5.54
CA GLU A 46 2.94 -4.91 6.02
C GLU A 46 4.34 -5.00 5.38
N ALA A 47 4.46 -4.74 4.07
CA ALA A 47 5.73 -4.74 3.36
C ALA A 47 6.66 -3.63 3.88
N CYS A 48 6.12 -2.43 4.10
CA CYS A 48 6.85 -1.27 4.60
C CYS A 48 7.08 -1.27 6.11
N ALA A 49 6.51 -2.22 6.86
CA ALA A 49 6.63 -2.27 8.31
C ALA A 49 8.11 -2.36 8.74
N THR A 50 8.55 -1.44 9.59
CA THR A 50 9.93 -1.38 10.13
C THR A 50 9.94 -1.70 11.61
N SER A 51 9.63 -2.96 11.95
CA SER A 51 9.70 -3.41 13.35
C SER A 51 11.13 -3.27 13.89
N VAL A 52 11.26 -3.11 15.21
CA VAL A 52 12.58 -2.98 15.87
C VAL A 52 13.49 -4.17 15.55
N GLY A 53 12.94 -5.37 15.42
CA GLY A 53 13.71 -6.56 15.01
C GLY A 53 14.28 -6.44 13.60
N ARG A 54 13.48 -5.98 12.62
CA ARG A 54 13.94 -5.72 11.25
C ARG A 54 14.99 -4.61 11.23
N LEU A 55 14.80 -3.54 11.99
CA LEU A 55 15.76 -2.44 12.09
C LEU A 55 17.10 -2.90 12.68
N ARG A 56 17.10 -3.78 13.70
CA ARG A 56 18.34 -4.38 14.22
C ARG A 56 19.09 -5.16 13.15
N GLN A 57 18.39 -6.00 12.38
CA GLN A 57 18.99 -6.72 11.25
C GLN A 57 19.63 -5.78 10.22
N VAL A 58 18.97 -4.65 9.91
CA VAL A 58 19.52 -3.63 9.00
C VAL A 58 20.79 -3.00 9.56
N VAL A 59 20.80 -2.64 10.85
CA VAL A 59 21.97 -2.05 11.52
C VAL A 59 23.12 -3.06 11.60
N ASP A 60 22.84 -4.32 11.91
CA ASP A 60 23.85 -5.38 11.96
C ASP A 60 24.48 -5.60 10.58
N ALA A 61 23.65 -5.65 9.52
CA ALA A 61 24.13 -5.74 8.14
C ALA A 61 24.94 -4.51 7.73
N MET A 62 24.53 -3.31 8.14
CA MET A 62 25.27 -2.06 7.89
C MET A 62 26.65 -2.10 8.56
N ALA A 63 26.74 -2.58 9.80
CA ALA A 63 28.01 -2.72 10.49
C ALA A 63 28.94 -3.69 9.74
N VAL A 64 28.44 -4.83 9.26
CA VAL A 64 29.22 -5.78 8.45
C VAL A 64 29.77 -5.13 7.18
N GLU A 65 28.93 -4.40 6.44
CA GLU A 65 29.35 -3.68 5.23
C GLU A 65 30.39 -2.60 5.55
N MET A 66 30.25 -1.86 6.66
CA MET A 66 31.25 -0.87 7.08
C MET A 66 32.61 -1.53 7.36
N HIS A 67 32.64 -2.66 8.07
CA HIS A 67 33.89 -3.38 8.33
C HIS A 67 34.54 -3.86 7.03
N ALA A 68 33.75 -4.39 6.09
CA ALA A 68 34.24 -4.84 4.81
C ALA A 68 34.77 -3.68 3.94
N GLY A 69 34.12 -2.52 3.95
CA GLY A 69 34.57 -1.31 3.24
C GLY A 69 35.83 -0.69 3.84
N LEU A 70 36.03 -0.78 5.16
CA LEU A 70 37.26 -0.34 5.83
C LEU A 70 38.43 -1.31 5.62
N ALA A 71 38.15 -2.61 5.46
CA ALA A 71 39.18 -3.63 5.28
C ALA A 71 39.84 -3.55 3.88
N SER A 72 39.10 -3.13 2.86
CA SER A 72 39.62 -3.00 1.49
C SER A 72 38.75 -2.08 0.63
N GLU A 73 39.39 -1.32 -0.26
CA GLU A 73 38.67 -0.52 -1.26
C GLU A 73 37.83 -1.44 -2.17
N GLY A 74 36.53 -1.17 -2.25
CA GLY A 74 35.58 -2.03 -2.98
C GLY A 74 35.18 -3.31 -2.26
N GLY A 75 35.61 -3.52 -1.00
CA GLY A 75 35.22 -4.67 -0.17
C GLY A 75 33.74 -4.68 0.25
N SER A 76 33.05 -3.56 0.06
CA SER A 76 31.63 -3.36 0.34
C SER A 76 31.03 -2.37 -0.66
N LYS A 77 29.70 -2.31 -0.73
CA LYS A 77 28.98 -1.20 -1.38
C LYS A 77 29.20 0.14 -0.66
N LEU A 78 29.54 0.11 0.64
CA LEU A 78 29.94 1.29 1.40
C LEU A 78 31.43 1.56 1.14
N ARG A 79 31.72 2.68 0.48
CA ARG A 79 33.08 3.02 0.03
C ARG A 79 34.05 3.38 1.16
N MET A 80 33.54 3.75 2.34
CA MET A 80 34.33 4.11 3.53
C MET A 80 35.58 4.97 3.21
N LEU A 81 35.37 6.06 2.47
CA LEU A 81 36.45 6.91 1.97
C LEU A 81 37.16 7.65 3.10
N LEU A 82 38.49 7.73 3.03
CA LEU A 82 39.29 8.55 3.92
C LEU A 82 39.03 10.04 3.64
N THR A 83 38.65 10.77 4.68
CA THR A 83 38.39 12.22 4.58
C THR A 83 39.66 13.06 4.73
N PHE A 84 40.77 12.45 5.18
CA PHE A 84 42.01 13.13 5.56
C PHE A 84 41.81 14.23 6.63
N ILE A 85 40.74 14.10 7.43
CA ILE A 85 40.48 14.94 8.59
C ILE A 85 40.81 14.12 9.83
N ASP A 86 41.99 14.35 10.39
CA ASP A 86 42.46 13.64 11.58
C ASP A 86 42.11 14.38 12.87
N ASN A 87 41.90 15.71 12.79
CA ASN A 87 41.55 16.55 13.93
C ASN A 87 40.24 17.30 13.64
N LEU A 88 39.25 17.09 14.50
CA LEU A 88 38.01 17.86 14.50
C LEU A 88 38.18 19.11 15.38
N PRO A 89 37.44 20.21 15.12
CA PRO A 89 37.43 21.37 16.00
C PRO A 89 36.98 21.01 17.43
N ASP A 90 37.65 21.54 18.44
CA ASP A 90 37.39 21.29 19.87
C ASP A 90 36.71 22.46 20.61
N GLY A 91 36.65 23.65 19.99
CA GLY A 91 35.98 24.83 20.52
C GLY A 91 36.85 26.08 20.48
#